data_AF-A0A9E2LNR2-F1
#
_entry.id   AF-A0A9E2LNR2-F1
#
_cell.length_a   1.000
_cell.length_b   1.000
_cell.length_c   1.000
_cell.angle_alpha   90.00
_cell.angle_beta   90.00
_cell.angle_gamma   90.00
#
_symmetry.space_group_name_H-M   'P 1'
#
loop_
_entity.id
_entity.type
_entity.pdbx_description
1 polymer ?
#
loop_
_entity_poly.entity_id
_entity_poly.type
_entity_poly.pdbx_seq_one_letter_code
_entity_poly.pdbx_strand_id
1 'polypeptide(L)'
;MARYRESTCRLCRREGLKLFLKGDRCYSEKCAYERRSYAPGDHGQMRKKFSDYGVQLREKQKLKRMYGLLEKQFRGYFHKADRQKGITGTNLLVFLERRLDNMVFRMGFANSRTEARQ
;
A
#
# COMPACT_ATOMS: atom_id res chain seq x y z
N MET A 1 -6.06 -4.02 -17.81
CA MET A 1 -5.09 -3.20 -17.06
C MET A 1 -4.27 -4.08 -16.11
N ALA A 2 -2.94 -3.92 -16.07
CA ALA A 2 -2.09 -4.69 -15.16
C ALA A 2 -2.32 -4.28 -13.68
N ARG A 3 -2.32 -5.26 -12.78
CA ARG A 3 -2.39 -5.07 -11.32
C ARG A 3 -1.62 -6.19 -10.61
N TYR A 4 -1.22 -5.93 -9.37
CA TYR A 4 -0.64 -6.98 -8.52
C TYR A 4 -1.72 -8.00 -8.13
N ARG A 5 -1.55 -9.28 -8.50
CA ARG A 5 -2.53 -10.37 -8.27
C ARG A 5 -2.04 -11.46 -7.32
N GLU A 6 -0.80 -11.39 -6.87
CA GLU A 6 -0.20 -12.40 -6.00
C GLU A 6 -0.61 -12.20 -4.52
N SER A 7 0.02 -12.95 -3.62
CA SER A 7 -0.31 -12.97 -2.20
C SER A 7 -0.09 -11.61 -1.50
N THR A 8 -1.18 -10.86 -1.32
CA THR A 8 -1.17 -9.50 -0.73
C THR A 8 -0.74 -9.46 0.74
N CYS A 9 -1.03 -10.48 1.54
CA CYS A 9 -0.63 -10.54 2.95
C CYS A 9 0.90 -10.55 3.13
N ARG A 10 1.67 -11.02 2.13
CA ARG A 10 3.14 -10.98 2.16
C ARG A 10 3.65 -9.54 2.16
N LEU A 11 2.89 -8.63 1.53
CA LEU A 11 3.22 -7.22 1.43
C LEU A 11 3.08 -6.53 2.79
N CYS A 12 2.01 -6.80 3.54
CA CYS A 12 1.84 -6.30 4.92
C CYS A 12 3.01 -6.71 5.81
N ARG A 13 3.38 -7.99 5.75
CA ARG A 13 4.53 -8.54 6.49
C ARG A 13 5.85 -7.89 6.09
N ARG A 14 6.06 -7.62 4.80
CA ARG A 14 7.29 -6.98 4.32
C ARG A 14 7.39 -5.51 4.74
N GLU A 15 6.27 -4.80 4.77
CA GLU A 15 6.24 -3.39 5.17
C GLU A 15 6.18 -3.20 6.69
N GLY A 16 5.92 -4.27 7.46
CA GLY A 16 5.89 -4.19 8.93
C GLY A 16 4.66 -3.47 9.47
N LEU A 17 3.57 -3.40 8.70
CA LEU A 17 2.28 -2.86 9.14
C LEU A 17 1.09 -3.51 8.42
N LYS A 18 -0.10 -3.38 9.01
CA LYS A 18 -1.36 -3.79 8.38
C LYS A 18 -1.73 -2.79 7.28
N LEU A 19 -1.77 -3.27 6.03
CA LEU A 19 -2.18 -2.48 4.86
C LEU A 19 -3.67 -2.66 4.47
N PHE A 20 -4.42 -3.49 5.22
CA PHE A 20 -5.86 -3.76 5.02
C PHE A 20 -6.27 -4.15 3.59
N LEU A 21 -5.44 -4.94 2.91
CA LEU A 21 -5.65 -5.33 1.51
C LEU A 21 -6.69 -6.45 1.30
N LYS A 22 -7.27 -7.03 2.36
CA LYS A 22 -8.20 -8.17 2.29
C LYS A 22 -9.52 -7.95 3.05
N GLY A 23 -9.90 -6.70 3.34
CA GLY A 23 -11.13 -6.38 4.06
C GLY A 23 -11.21 -7.08 5.42
N ASP A 24 -12.35 -7.71 5.70
CA ASP A 24 -12.70 -8.35 7.00
C ASP A 24 -11.64 -9.32 7.53
N ARG A 25 -10.99 -10.07 6.64
CA ARG A 25 -9.92 -10.99 7.05
C ARG A 25 -8.75 -10.27 7.74
N CYS A 26 -8.49 -9.01 7.41
CA CYS A 26 -7.43 -8.23 8.05
C CYS A 26 -7.73 -7.84 9.50
N TYR A 27 -9.00 -7.89 9.92
CA TYR A 27 -9.45 -7.64 11.28
C TYR A 27 -9.53 -8.92 12.13
N SER A 28 -9.59 -10.09 11.50
CA SER A 28 -9.56 -11.38 12.18
C SER A 28 -8.15 -11.84 12.58
N GLU A 29 -8.08 -12.70 13.61
CA GLU A 29 -6.86 -13.42 14.04
C GLU A 29 -6.21 -14.28 12.95
N LYS A 30 -6.96 -14.59 11.88
CA LYS A 30 -6.46 -15.29 10.69
C LYS A 30 -5.58 -14.39 9.82
N CYS A 31 -5.38 -13.12 10.19
CA CYS A 31 -4.49 -12.19 9.52
C CYS A 31 -3.04 -12.68 9.61
N ALA A 32 -2.38 -12.80 8.45
CA ALA A 32 -1.00 -13.31 8.41
C ALA A 32 -0.01 -12.41 9.15
N TYR A 33 -0.32 -11.12 9.31
CA TYR A 33 0.51 -10.16 10.02
C TYR A 33 0.45 -10.36 11.53
N GLU A 34 -0.73 -10.65 12.09
CA GLU A 34 -0.89 -10.94 13.52
C GLU A 34 -0.19 -12.24 13.89
N ARG A 35 -0.36 -13.28 13.07
CA ARG A 35 0.31 -14.56 13.30
C ARG A 35 1.83 -14.50 13.08
N ARG A 36 2.29 -13.66 12.15
CA ARG A 36 3.70 -13.55 11.73
C ARG A 36 4.01 -12.11 11.32
N SER A 37 4.43 -11.30 12.28
CA SER A 37 4.74 -9.88 12.07
C SER A 37 6.08 -9.59 11.39
N TYR A 38 6.92 -10.62 11.20
CA TYR A 38 8.23 -10.51 10.56
C TYR A 38 8.15 -10.62 9.03
N ALA A 39 9.18 -10.14 8.33
CA ALA A 39 9.24 -10.11 6.87
C ALA A 39 9.10 -11.52 6.25
N PRO A 40 8.59 -11.65 5.01
CA PRO A 40 8.55 -12.93 4.31
C PRO A 40 9.96 -13.41 3.87
N GLY A 41 10.13 -14.72 3.70
CA GLY A 41 11.38 -15.38 3.33
C GLY A 41 12.11 -16.00 4.53
N ASP A 42 13.12 -16.83 4.25
CA ASP A 42 13.83 -17.63 5.28
C ASP A 42 14.54 -16.74 6.30
N HIS A 43 15.17 -15.66 5.84
CA HIS A 43 15.81 -14.65 6.70
C HIS A 43 14.83 -13.59 7.23
N GLY A 44 13.53 -13.85 7.19
CA GLY A 44 12.49 -12.89 7.54
C GLY A 44 12.53 -12.42 8.99
N GLN A 45 13.02 -13.28 9.90
CA GLN A 45 13.16 -12.98 11.33
C GLN A 45 14.43 -12.17 11.66
N MET A 46 15.41 -12.14 10.75
CA MET A 46 16.65 -11.42 10.96
C MET A 46 16.41 -9.92 10.88
N ARG A 47 16.74 -9.19 11.95
CA ARG A 47 16.68 -7.73 11.95
C ARG A 47 17.82 -7.18 11.09
N LYS A 48 17.48 -6.37 10.09
CA LYS A 48 18.45 -5.66 9.25
C LYS A 48 18.33 -4.16 9.51
N LYS A 49 19.46 -3.49 9.69
CA LYS A 49 19.52 -2.02 9.68
C LYS A 49 19.28 -1.53 8.25
N PHE A 50 18.34 -0.61 8.08
CA PHE A 50 18.09 0.00 6.78
C PHE A 50 19.05 1.19 6.57
N SER A 51 19.50 1.37 5.33
CA SER A 51 20.10 2.63 4.88
C SER A 51 19.01 3.69 4.69
N ASP A 52 19.40 4.96 4.60
CA ASP A 52 18.45 6.07 4.39
C ASP A 52 17.63 5.89 3.12
N TYR A 53 18.27 5.48 2.02
CA TYR A 53 17.57 5.11 0.79
C TYR A 53 16.61 3.93 1.01
N GLY A 54 17.01 2.94 1.81
CA GLY A 54 16.18 1.81 2.18
C GLY A 54 14.90 2.24 2.89
N VAL A 55 15.00 3.19 3.82
CA VAL A 55 13.85 3.78 4.53
C VAL A 55 12.91 4.48 3.56
N GLN A 56 13.44 5.40 2.72
CA GLN A 56 12.64 6.13 1.73
C GLN A 56 11.95 5.19 0.73
N LEU A 57 12.66 4.16 0.27
CA LEU A 57 12.12 3.16 -0.62
C LEU A 57 10.95 2.42 0.02
N ARG A 58 11.04 2.05 1.31
CA ARG A 58 9.95 1.37 2.02
C ARG A 58 8.73 2.27 2.16
N GLU A 59 8.90 3.53 2.55
CA GLU A 59 7.78 4.47 2.64
C GLU A 59 7.06 4.66 1.30
N LYS A 60 7.82 4.78 0.20
CA LYS A 60 7.24 4.81 -1.15
C LYS A 60 6.47 3.52 -1.48
N GLN A 61 7.06 2.36 -1.20
CA GLN A 61 6.42 1.07 -1.47
C GLN A 61 5.16 0.87 -0.64
N LYS A 62 5.16 1.31 0.62
CA LYS A 62 4.02 1.30 1.54
C LYS A 62 2.84 2.03 0.93
N LEU A 63 2.99 3.32 0.62
CA LEU A 63 1.93 4.13 0.01
C LEU A 63 1.43 3.51 -1.31
N LYS A 64 2.35 3.16 -2.22
CA LYS A 64 1.97 2.54 -3.49
C LYS A 64 1.11 1.29 -3.31
N ARG A 65 1.48 0.42 -2.36
CA ARG A 65 0.77 -0.83 -2.08
C ARG A 65 -0.57 -0.61 -1.41
N MET A 66 -0.67 0.36 -0.49
CA MET A 66 -1.95 0.71 0.16
C MET A 66 -3.01 1.08 -0.88
N TYR A 67 -2.64 1.87 -1.89
CA TYR A 67 -3.55 2.27 -2.97
C TYR A 67 -3.58 1.30 -4.17
N GLY A 68 -2.89 0.15 -4.10
CA GLY A 68 -2.94 -0.86 -5.17
C GLY A 68 -2.41 -0.39 -6.52
N LEU A 69 -1.44 0.53 -6.54
CA LEU A 69 -0.94 1.17 -7.75
C LEU A 69 0.30 0.49 -8.35
N LEU A 70 0.46 0.61 -9.68
CA LEU A 70 1.72 0.31 -10.36
C LEU A 70 2.72 1.46 -10.21
N GLU A 71 4.01 1.15 -10.29
CA GLU A 71 5.09 2.13 -10.09
C GLU A 71 5.01 3.29 -11.09
N LYS A 72 4.75 3.00 -12.37
CA LYS A 72 4.59 4.02 -13.42
C LYS A 72 3.41 4.96 -13.14
N GLN A 73 2.29 4.42 -12.67
CA GLN A 73 1.11 5.21 -12.33
C GLN A 73 1.38 6.08 -11.10
N PHE A 74 1.97 5.51 -10.05
CA PHE A 74 2.34 6.23 -8.84
C PHE A 74 3.32 7.38 -9.12
N ARG A 75 4.36 7.14 -9.92
CA ARG A 75 5.30 8.18 -10.36
C ARG A 75 4.59 9.30 -11.13
N GLY A 76 3.61 8.95 -11.97
CA GLY A 76 2.78 9.94 -12.67
C GLY A 76 1.98 10.82 -11.71
N TYR A 77 1.40 10.25 -10.65
CA TYR A 77 0.71 11.04 -9.61
C TYR A 77 1.66 11.94 -8.84
N PHE A 78 2.86 11.46 -8.50
CA PHE A 78 3.87 12.28 -7.85
C PHE A 78 4.25 13.50 -8.69
N HIS A 79 4.53 13.31 -9.98
CA HIS A 79 4.82 14.41 -10.90
C HIS A 79 3.67 15.41 -11.04
N LYS A 80 2.43 14.95 -10.95
CA LYS A 80 1.25 15.84 -10.95
C LYS A 80 1.13 16.63 -9.64
N ALA A 81 1.40 15.97 -8.51
CA ALA A 81 1.41 16.59 -7.19
C ALA A 81 2.50 17.66 -7.06
N ASP A 82 3.67 17.40 -7.63
CA ASP A 82 4.83 18.30 -7.59
C ASP A 82 4.63 19.57 -8.42
N ARG A 83 3.86 19.48 -9.52
CA ARG A 83 3.50 20.64 -10.35
C ARG A 83 2.39 21.50 -9.74
N GLN A 84 1.66 21.00 -8.75
CA GLN A 84 0.62 21.77 -8.08
C GLN A 84 1.23 22.68 -7.01
N LYS A 85 0.66 23.87 -6.86
CA LYS A 85 1.00 24.78 -5.76
C LYS A 85 0.67 24.12 -4.42
N GLY A 86 1.45 24.42 -3.39
CA GLY A 86 1.28 23.89 -2.03
C GLY A 86 2.28 22.78 -1.68
N ILE A 87 1.97 22.00 -0.64
CA ILE A 87 2.87 20.96 -0.12
C ILE A 87 2.71 19.68 -0.95
N THR A 88 3.75 19.29 -1.70
CA THR A 88 3.75 18.14 -2.62
C THR A 88 3.24 16.84 -1.97
N GLY A 89 3.62 16.57 -0.71
CA GLY A 89 3.17 15.38 0.02
C GLY A 89 1.65 15.35 0.24
N THR A 90 1.06 16.49 0.60
CA THR A 90 -0.39 16.62 0.78
C THR A 90 -1.13 16.49 -0.55
N ASN A 91 -0.62 17.15 -1.59
CA ASN A 91 -1.18 17.06 -2.94
C ASN A 91 -1.19 15.61 -3.46
N LEU A 92 -0.11 14.86 -3.22
CA LEU A 92 -0.05 13.45 -3.59
C LEU A 92 -1.15 12.64 -2.88
N LEU A 93 -1.31 12.81 -1.57
CA LEU A 93 -2.34 12.10 -0.81
C LEU A 93 -3.75 12.45 -1.30
N VAL A 94 -4.02 13.73 -1.57
CA VAL A 94 -5.29 14.18 -2.15
C VAL A 94 -5.55 13.50 -3.50
N PHE A 95 -4.56 13.44 -4.39
CA PHE A 95 -4.70 12.75 -5.67
C PHE A 95 -4.98 11.25 -5.53
N LEU A 96 -4.37 10.59 -4.55
CA LEU A 96 -4.57 9.18 -4.28
C LEU A 96 -5.95 8.91 -3.68
N GLU A 97 -6.42 9.76 -2.75
CA GLU A 97 -7.73 9.60 -2.12
C GLU A 97 -8.89 9.91 -3.09
N ARG A 98 -8.71 10.84 -4.04
CA ARG A 98 -9.71 11.21 -5.06
C ARG A 98 -9.91 10.20 -6.17
N ARG A 99 -9.19 9.08 -6.19
CA ARG A 99 -9.37 8.05 -7.22
C ARG A 99 -10.72 7.37 -7.03
N LEU A 100 -11.43 7.08 -8.14
CA LEU A 100 -12.76 6.47 -8.10
C LEU A 100 -12.77 5.14 -7.35
N ASP A 101 -11.81 4.25 -7.62
CA ASP A 101 -11.67 2.97 -6.92
C ASP A 101 -11.49 3.14 -5.41
N ASN A 102 -10.72 4.15 -5.00
CA ASN A 102 -10.54 4.47 -3.59
C ASN A 102 -11.79 5.10 -2.97
N MET A 103 -12.51 5.96 -3.68
CA MET A 103 -13.78 6.53 -3.21
C MET A 103 -14.86 5.47 -3.00
N VAL A 104 -15.00 4.52 -3.94
CA VAL A 104 -15.92 3.37 -3.81
C VAL A 104 -15.61 2.55 -2.55
N PHE A 105 -14.32 2.27 -2.30
CA PHE A 105 -13.88 1.63 -1.06
C PHE A 105 -14.17 2.47 0.19
N ARG A 106 -13.89 3.79 0.16
CA ARG A 106 -14.12 4.70 1.30
C ARG A 106 -15.60 4.86 1.64
N MET A 107 -16.48 4.79 0.65
CA MET A 107 -17.94 4.81 0.83
C MET A 107 -18.51 3.48 1.34
N GLY A 108 -17.69 2.43 1.47
CA GLY A 108 -18.12 1.13 2.00
C GLY A 108 -18.84 0.23 0.99
N PHE A 109 -18.83 0.57 -0.30
CA PHE A 109 -19.43 -0.28 -1.36
C PHE A 109 -18.60 -1.54 -1.68
N ALA A 110 -17.37 -1.62 -1.17
CA ALA A 110 -16.48 -2.76 -1.36
C ALA A 110 -15.62 -2.97 -0.11
N ASN A 111 -15.32 -4.23 0.23
CA ASN A 111 -14.55 -4.59 1.42
C ASN A 111 -13.05 -4.36 1.23
N SER A 112 -12.58 -4.19 -0.01
CA SER A 112 -11.18 -3.88 -0.31
C SER A 112 -11.04 -2.97 -1.53
N ARG A 113 -9.93 -2.22 -1.60
CA ARG A 113 -9.59 -1.42 -2.80
C ARG A 113 -9.43 -2.25 -4.07
N THR A 114 -9.03 -3.52 -3.94
CA THR A 114 -8.90 -4.43 -5.09
C THR A 114 -10.24 -4.86 -5.66
N GLU A 115 -11.24 -5.03 -4.78
CA GLU A 115 -12.62 -5.35 -5.11
C GLU A 115 -13.35 -4.12 -5.67
N ALA A 116 -13.15 -2.95 -5.07
CA ALA A 116 -13.69 -1.67 -5.56
C ALA A 116 -13.28 -1.31 -6.99
N ARG A 117 -12.23 -1.95 -7.51
CA ARG A 117 -11.69 -1.75 -8.87
C ARG A 117 -12.10 -2.85 -9.85
N GLN A 118 -12.64 -3.97 -9.38
CA GLN A 118 -12.97 -5.13 -10.21
C GLN A 118 -14.00 -4.78 -11.28
#